data_AF-A0A970U284-F1
#
_entry.id   AF-A0A970U284-F1
#
_cell.length_a   1.000
_cell.length_b   1.000
_cell.length_c   1.000
_cell.angle_alpha   90.00
_cell.angle_beta   90.00
_cell.angle_gamma   90.00
#
_symmetry.space_group_name_H-M   'P 1'
#
loop_
_entity.id
_entity.type
_entity.pdbx_description
1 polymer ?
#
loop_
_entity_poly.entity_id
_entity_poly.type
_entity_poly.pdbx_seq_one_letter_code
_entity_poly.pdbx_strand_id
1 'polypeptide(L)'
;MNKTAFFVFRGDPLCFMHVMLNALDMQTRNMDVKVILEGESVKLVQALIESGNKLFQQLIDKGLIDAVCKACSAKMGVLAYNQASGLPMADDLNGHPAMSAYLDKGYAIVTM
;
A
#
# COMPACT_ATOMS: atom_id res chain seq x y z
N MET A 1 8.53 -15.88 12.62
CA MET A 1 7.44 -14.99 13.08
C MET A 1 7.93 -13.58 12.87
N ASN A 2 7.37 -12.82 11.92
CA ASN A 2 7.53 -11.37 11.73
C ASN A 2 6.85 -10.97 10.41
N LYS A 3 5.53 -11.23 10.31
CA LYS A 3 4.70 -10.85 9.17
C LYS A 3 3.93 -9.57 9.53
N THR A 4 4.03 -8.52 8.74
CA THR A 4 3.33 -7.24 9.01
C THR A 4 2.65 -6.69 7.76
N ALA A 5 1.38 -6.34 7.88
CA ALA A 5 0.61 -5.69 6.83
C ALA A 5 0.28 -4.26 7.26
N PHE A 6 0.85 -3.28 6.58
CA PHE A 6 0.54 -1.87 6.76
C PHE A 6 -0.67 -1.50 5.92
N PHE A 7 -1.78 -1.19 6.58
CA PHE A 7 -2.95 -0.59 5.96
C PHE A 7 -2.86 0.92 6.10
N VAL A 8 -2.55 1.60 5.00
CA VAL A 8 -2.36 3.05 4.95
C VAL A 8 -3.65 3.69 4.48
N PHE A 9 -4.33 4.39 5.37
CA PHE A 9 -5.59 5.07 5.08
C PHE A 9 -5.42 6.55 4.78
N ARG A 10 -4.42 7.18 5.41
CA ARG A 10 -4.22 8.64 5.33
C ARG A 10 -3.62 9.06 4.00
N GLY A 11 -4.16 10.13 3.41
CA GLY A 11 -3.62 10.78 2.21
C GLY A 11 -2.49 11.77 2.50
N ASP A 12 -1.92 11.75 3.70
CA ASP A 12 -0.83 12.65 4.11
C ASP A 12 0.54 12.05 3.68
N PRO A 13 1.31 12.73 2.81
CA PRO A 13 2.59 12.21 2.33
C PRO A 13 3.63 12.00 3.43
N LEU A 14 3.62 12.82 4.50
CA LEU A 14 4.56 12.70 5.61
C LEU A 14 4.22 11.48 6.46
N CYS A 15 2.93 11.19 6.70
CA CYS A 15 2.52 9.94 7.33
C CYS A 15 2.98 8.73 6.51
N PHE A 16 2.76 8.75 5.19
CA PHE A 16 3.14 7.63 4.33
C PHE A 16 4.66 7.45 4.21
N MET A 17 5.45 8.52 4.31
CA MET A 17 6.92 8.44 4.38
C MET A 17 7.39 7.52 5.50
N HIS A 18 6.78 7.59 6.69
CA HIS A 18 7.15 6.72 7.81
C HIS A 18 6.81 5.26 7.55
N VAL A 19 5.69 4.99 6.87
CA VAL A 19 5.35 3.62 6.45
C VAL A 19 6.38 3.10 5.44
N MET A 20 6.76 3.91 4.44
CA MET A 20 7.77 3.49 3.46
C MET A 20 9.12 3.18 4.12
N LEU A 21 9.59 4.02 5.04
CA LEU A 21 10.84 3.80 5.76
C LEU A 21 10.81 2.51 6.60
N ASN A 22 9.73 2.28 7.34
CA ASN A 22 9.59 1.08 8.16
C ASN A 22 9.45 -0.18 7.31
N ALA A 23 8.65 -0.14 6.23
CA ALA A 23 8.51 -1.27 5.33
C ALA A 23 9.85 -1.67 4.69
N LEU A 24 10.66 -0.67 4.29
CA LEU A 24 11.99 -0.93 3.72
C LEU A 24 12.96 -1.51 4.77
N ASP A 25 13.05 -0.94 5.97
CA ASP A 25 13.88 -1.50 7.05
C ASP A 25 13.48 -2.95 7.36
N MET A 26 12.19 -3.21 7.54
CA MET A 26 11.68 -4.56 7.83
C MET A 26 12.01 -5.54 6.71
N GLN A 27 11.87 -5.14 5.45
CA GLN A 27 12.27 -5.96 4.30
C GLN A 27 13.77 -6.29 4.35
N THR A 28 14.64 -5.33 4.66
CA THR A 28 16.10 -5.56 4.76
C THR A 28 16.48 -6.50 5.90
N ARG A 29 15.62 -6.63 6.92
CA ARG A 29 15.75 -7.58 8.04
C ARG A 29 15.12 -8.95 7.75
N ASN A 30 14.78 -9.23 6.49
CA ASN A 30 14.11 -10.46 6.05
C ASN A 30 12.76 -10.71 6.74
N MET A 31 12.08 -9.63 7.13
CA MET A 31 10.69 -9.70 7.60
C MET A 31 9.75 -9.67 6.39
N ASP A 32 8.63 -10.36 6.51
CA ASP A 32 7.62 -10.42 5.46
C ASP A 32 6.65 -9.25 5.67
N VAL A 33 6.77 -8.22 4.82
CA VAL A 33 6.06 -6.96 4.97
C VAL A 33 5.26 -6.63 3.71
N LYS A 34 4.03 -6.21 3.91
CA LYS A 34 3.08 -5.82 2.87
C LYS A 34 2.54 -4.44 3.13
N VAL A 35 2.41 -3.63 2.09
CA VAL A 35 1.83 -2.29 2.13
C VAL A 35 0.55 -2.30 1.30
N ILE A 36 -0.54 -1.88 1.92
CA ILE A 36 -1.88 -1.81 1.35
C ILE A 36 -2.30 -0.34 1.38
N LEU A 37 -2.57 0.24 0.22
CA LEU A 37 -3.10 1.59 0.10
C LEU A 37 -4.63 1.55 0.03
N GLU A 38 -5.27 2.09 1.05
CA GLU A 38 -6.71 2.21 1.16
C GLU A 38 -7.11 3.63 1.61
N GLY A 39 -8.39 3.98 1.56
CA GLY A 39 -8.84 5.31 1.97
C GLY A 39 -8.32 6.42 1.07
N GLU A 40 -7.76 7.48 1.66
CA GLU A 40 -7.22 8.62 0.92
C GLU A 40 -5.81 8.38 0.37
N SER A 41 -5.07 7.41 0.91
CA SER A 41 -3.69 7.12 0.49
C SER A 41 -3.60 6.69 -0.97
N VAL A 42 -4.69 6.18 -1.56
CA VAL A 42 -4.78 5.82 -2.98
C VAL A 42 -4.48 7.01 -3.92
N LYS A 43 -4.64 8.26 -3.45
CA LYS A 43 -4.27 9.47 -4.20
C LYS A 43 -2.75 9.67 -4.26
N LEU A 44 -2.02 9.13 -3.30
CA LEU A 44 -0.55 9.29 -3.21
C LEU A 44 0.19 8.52 -4.30
N VAL A 45 -0.41 7.48 -4.89
CA VAL A 45 0.20 6.69 -5.97
C VAL A 45 0.62 7.60 -7.13
N GLN A 46 -0.30 8.41 -7.65
CA GLN A 46 -0.01 9.34 -8.74
C GLN A 46 1.06 10.37 -8.34
N ALA A 47 0.85 11.03 -7.21
CA ALA A 47 1.76 12.08 -6.74
C ALA A 47 3.21 11.55 -6.56
N LEU A 48 3.36 10.34 -6.02
CA LEU A 48 4.67 9.76 -5.74
C LEU A 48 5.38 9.20 -6.98
N ILE A 49 4.63 8.60 -7.91
CA ILE A 49 5.19 8.16 -9.21
C ILE A 49 5.65 9.36 -10.01
N GLU A 50 4.79 10.37 -10.20
CA GLU A 50 5.10 11.54 -11.02
C GLU A 50 6.23 12.40 -10.42
N SER A 51 6.33 12.46 -9.09
CA SER A 51 7.45 13.14 -8.42
C SER A 51 8.78 12.38 -8.48
N GLY A 52 8.79 11.13 -8.94
CA GLY A 52 9.97 10.27 -8.92
C GLY A 52 10.45 9.96 -7.50
N ASN A 53 9.53 9.81 -6.54
CA ASN A 53 9.88 9.57 -5.15
C ASN A 53 10.68 8.26 -5.00
N LYS A 54 11.93 8.38 -4.55
CA LYS A 54 12.87 7.24 -4.46
C LYS A 54 12.40 6.14 -3.51
N LEU A 55 11.77 6.49 -2.38
CA LEU A 55 11.29 5.49 -1.42
C LEU A 55 10.11 4.71 -2.01
N PHE A 56 9.18 5.42 -2.66
CA PHE A 56 8.04 4.77 -3.30
C PHE A 56 8.50 3.84 -4.44
N GLN A 57 9.45 4.29 -5.27
CA GLN A 57 10.04 3.43 -6.30
C GLN A 57 10.66 2.17 -5.71
N GLN A 58 11.39 2.27 -4.59
CA GLN A 58 11.94 1.10 -3.91
C GLN A 58 10.87 0.13 -3.42
N LEU A 59 9.73 0.63 -2.92
CA LEU A 59 8.60 -0.22 -2.54
C LEU A 59 8.05 -1.00 -3.75
N ILE A 60 7.93 -0.34 -4.90
CA ILE A 60 7.48 -0.95 -6.15
C ILE A 60 8.48 -2.02 -6.61
N ASP A 61 9.75 -1.66 -6.74
CA ASP A 61 10.82 -2.54 -7.25
C ASP A 61 10.99 -3.79 -6.38
N LYS A 62 10.75 -3.66 -5.07
CA LYS A 62 10.83 -4.76 -4.09
C LYS A 62 9.53 -5.53 -3.93
N GLY A 63 8.46 -5.17 -4.65
CA GLY A 63 7.16 -5.83 -4.57
C GLY A 63 6.50 -5.74 -3.19
N LEU A 64 6.72 -4.63 -2.47
CA LEU A 64 6.19 -4.41 -1.13
C LEU A 64 4.75 -3.90 -1.14
N ILE A 65 4.32 -3.24 -2.23
CA ILE A 65 2.94 -2.82 -2.41
C ILE A 65 2.12 -4.03 -2.86
N ASP A 66 1.30 -4.53 -1.96
CA ASP A 66 0.50 -5.74 -2.19
C ASP A 66 -0.87 -5.42 -2.80
N ALA A 67 -1.39 -4.22 -2.52
CA ALA A 67 -2.72 -3.83 -2.94
C ALA A 67 -2.91 -2.31 -2.93
N VAL A 68 -3.59 -1.81 -3.96
CA VAL A 68 -4.23 -0.50 -4.00
C VAL A 68 -5.73 -0.71 -4.09
N CYS A 69 -6.49 -0.14 -3.16
CA CYS A 69 -7.93 -0.36 -3.07
C CYS A 69 -8.67 0.20 -4.30
N LYS A 70 -9.38 -0.67 -5.02
CA LYS A 70 -10.15 -0.32 -6.23
C LYS A 70 -11.35 0.58 -5.91
N ALA A 71 -12.14 0.25 -4.89
CA ALA A 71 -13.30 1.04 -4.49
C ALA A 71 -12.92 2.43 -4.00
N CYS A 72 -11.88 2.56 -3.16
CA CYS A 72 -11.36 3.86 -2.74
C CYS A 72 -10.82 4.66 -3.93
N SER A 73 -10.09 4.03 -4.86
CA SER A 73 -9.59 4.70 -6.06
C SER A 73 -10.72 5.25 -6.92
N ALA A 74 -11.82 4.49 -7.07
CA ALA A 74 -13.02 4.95 -7.78
C ALA A 74 -13.66 6.15 -7.07
N LYS A 75 -13.86 6.05 -5.75
CA LYS A 75 -14.45 7.12 -4.93
C LYS A 75 -13.61 8.40 -4.92
N MET A 76 -12.29 8.27 -4.99
CA MET A 76 -11.34 9.39 -4.96
C MET A 76 -10.98 9.93 -6.35
N GLY A 77 -11.56 9.38 -7.43
CA GLY A 77 -11.34 9.87 -8.79
C GLY A 77 -9.99 9.51 -9.42
N VAL A 78 -9.27 8.53 -8.86
CA VAL A 78 -7.92 8.11 -9.30
C VAL A 78 -7.87 6.67 -9.83
N LEU A 79 -9.02 6.03 -10.06
CA LEU A 79 -9.10 4.63 -10.49
C LEU A 79 -8.33 4.36 -11.79
N ALA A 80 -8.57 5.14 -12.83
CA ALA A 80 -7.94 4.93 -14.13
C ALA A 80 -6.40 5.02 -14.04
N TYR A 81 -5.90 5.98 -13.27
CA TYR A 81 -4.47 6.13 -13.03
C TYR A 81 -3.92 4.93 -12.26
N ASN A 82 -4.55 4.54 -11.15
CA ASN A 82 -4.07 3.44 -10.32
C ASN A 82 -4.09 2.10 -11.09
N GLN A 83 -5.08 1.87 -11.95
CA GLN A 83 -5.09 0.71 -12.85
C GLN A 83 -3.97 0.74 -13.89
N ALA A 84 -3.62 1.91 -14.41
CA ALA A 84 -2.54 2.09 -15.38
C ALA A 84 -1.13 2.08 -14.73
N SER A 85 -1.04 2.23 -13.40
CA SER A 85 0.24 2.31 -12.67
C SER A 85 1.03 0.99 -12.66
N GLY A 86 0.40 -0.13 -12.98
CA GLY A 86 0.98 -1.47 -12.89
C GLY A 86 1.03 -2.05 -11.46
N LEU A 87 0.51 -1.32 -10.46
CA LEU A 87 0.38 -1.82 -9.09
C LEU A 87 -0.78 -2.80 -8.94
N PRO A 88 -0.68 -3.79 -8.03
CA PRO A 88 -1.78 -4.70 -7.76
C PRO A 88 -3.01 -3.96 -7.24
N MET A 89 -4.17 -4.23 -7.85
CA MET A 89 -5.45 -3.68 -7.41
C MET A 89 -6.18 -4.71 -6.56
N ALA A 90 -6.65 -4.31 -5.37
CA ALA A 90 -7.49 -5.17 -4.54
C ALA A 90 -8.97 -4.87 -4.76
N ASP A 91 -9.76 -5.91 -4.96
CA ASP A 91 -11.20 -5.83 -5.10
C ASP A 91 -12.00 -6.91 -4.37
N ASP A 92 -11.39 -7.56 -3.38
CA ASP A 92 -11.96 -8.70 -2.64
C ASP A 92 -13.36 -8.45 -2.07
N LEU A 93 -13.49 -7.67 -0.99
CA LEU A 93 -14.73 -7.57 -0.19
C LEU A 93 -15.91 -7.04 -1.03
N ASN A 94 -16.05 -5.72 -1.07
CA ASN A 94 -16.95 -5.00 -1.97
C ASN A 94 -16.09 -4.02 -2.79
N GLY A 95 -14.99 -4.51 -3.37
CA GLY A 95 -13.97 -3.67 -4.00
C GLY A 95 -12.91 -3.12 -3.04
N HIS A 96 -12.89 -3.58 -1.79
CA HIS A 96 -11.92 -3.18 -0.75
C HIS A 96 -10.98 -4.35 -0.39
N PRO A 97 -9.71 -4.08 -0.04
CA PRO A 97 -8.81 -5.09 0.50
C PRO A 97 -9.37 -5.71 1.78
N ALA A 98 -9.34 -7.04 1.87
CA ALA A 98 -9.79 -7.74 3.06
C ALA A 98 -8.66 -7.86 4.10
N MET A 99 -8.76 -7.17 5.24
CA MET A 99 -7.84 -7.38 6.37
C MET A 99 -7.79 -8.86 6.82
N SER A 100 -8.91 -9.57 6.76
CA SER A 100 -8.99 -11.00 7.08
C SER A 100 -8.03 -11.84 6.23
N ALA A 101 -7.85 -11.52 4.94
CA ALA A 101 -6.94 -12.26 4.06
C ALA A 101 -5.47 -12.17 4.51
N TYR A 102 -5.08 -11.10 5.20
CA TYR A 102 -3.76 -10.96 5.80
C TYR A 102 -3.68 -11.64 7.16
N LEU A 103 -4.71 -11.51 8.00
CA LEU A 103 -4.80 -12.19 9.29
C LEU A 103 -4.71 -13.72 9.14
N ASP A 104 -5.45 -14.30 8.19
CA ASP A 104 -5.44 -15.74 7.90
C ASP A 104 -4.06 -16.25 7.45
N LYS A 105 -3.26 -15.38 6.81
CA LYS A 105 -1.87 -15.64 6.41
C LYS A 105 -0.85 -15.40 7.54
N GLY A 106 -1.32 -15.01 8.72
CA GLY A 106 -0.53 -14.79 9.93
C GLY A 106 0.15 -13.42 10.02
N TYR A 107 -0.33 -12.42 9.27
CA TYR A 107 0.19 -11.05 9.38
C TYR A 107 -0.39 -10.33 10.60
N ALA A 108 0.45 -9.60 11.31
CA ALA A 108 0.00 -8.54 12.21
C ALA A 108 -0.40 -7.31 11.38
N ILE A 109 -1.53 -6.70 11.70
CA ILE A 109 -2.00 -5.50 11.01
C ILE A 109 -1.54 -4.26 11.76
N VAL A 110 -0.98 -3.30 11.03
CA VAL A 110 -0.69 -1.95 11.50
C VAL A 110 -1.46 -0.98 10.62
N THR A 111 -2.29 -0.13 11.22
CA THR A 111 -3.06 0.88 10.50
C THR A 111 -2.43 2.25 10.69
N MET A 112 -2.29 3.02 9.59
CA MET A 112 -1.69 4.35 9.60
C MET A 112 -2.45 5.36 8.75
#